data_AF-A0AAX0YQ04-F1
#
_entry.id   AF-A0AAX0YQ04-F1
#
_cell.length_a   1.000
_cell.length_b   1.000
_cell.length_c   1.000
_cell.angle_alpha   90.00
_cell.angle_beta   90.00
_cell.angle_gamma   90.00
#
_symmetry.space_group_name_H-M   'P 1'
#
loop_
_entity.id
_entity.type
_entity.pdbx_description
1 polymer ?
#
loop_
_entity_poly.entity_id
_entity_poly.type
_entity_poly.pdbx_seq_one_letter_code
_entity_poly.pdbx_strand_id
1 'polypeptide(L)'
;MNAYNILMLHNDRYNLRFLCINYLTNPIDYKNINHMNNISFDKKIKGSRIISNISQKKMAEKLGISRQTYIDIENGVRIPKADTIYKISVITNQSINYFFYDNTEIGDIDQISILLEQLPESKKKWFFAVLKKIIECEDLL
;
A
#
# COMPACT_ATOMS: atom_id res chain seq x y z
N MET A 1 -11.71 -40.27 -15.34
CA MET A 1 -10.49 -39.50 -15.67
C MET A 1 -10.92 -38.37 -16.58
N ASN A 2 -11.15 -37.18 -16.01
CA ASN A 2 -11.92 -36.10 -16.64
C ASN A 2 -11.01 -35.17 -17.46
N ALA A 3 -11.52 -34.60 -18.55
CA ALA A 3 -10.81 -33.86 -19.60
C ALA A 3 -9.96 -32.67 -19.10
N TYR A 4 -10.15 -32.24 -17.85
CA TYR A 4 -9.34 -31.24 -17.16
C TYR A 4 -7.85 -31.59 -17.05
N ASN A 5 -7.50 -32.88 -16.98
CA ASN A 5 -6.10 -33.27 -16.77
C ASN A 5 -5.25 -33.31 -18.05
N ILE A 6 -5.84 -33.15 -19.24
CA ILE A 6 -5.11 -33.25 -20.53
C ILE A 6 -4.66 -31.86 -21.04
N LEU A 7 -5.27 -30.77 -20.57
CA LEU A 7 -4.94 -29.40 -21.01
C LEU A 7 -3.67 -28.80 -20.38
N MET A 8 -3.03 -29.48 -19.42
CA MET A 8 -1.90 -28.94 -18.66
C MET A 8 -0.52 -29.30 -19.22
N LEU A 9 -0.41 -29.85 -20.44
CA LEU A 9 0.90 -30.32 -20.94
C LEU A 9 1.45 -29.68 -22.22
N HIS A 10 0.76 -28.77 -22.92
CA HIS A 10 1.39 -28.07 -24.05
C HIS A 10 0.77 -26.69 -24.36
N ASN A 11 1.44 -25.59 -24.00
CA ASN A 11 1.75 -24.40 -24.83
C ASN A 11 1.89 -23.08 -24.04
N ASP A 12 3.13 -22.60 -23.93
CA ASP A 12 3.56 -21.33 -23.33
C ASP A 12 3.18 -20.04 -24.10
N ARG A 13 2.03 -19.99 -24.80
CA ARG A 13 1.59 -18.77 -25.52
C ARG A 13 0.08 -18.45 -25.47
N TYR A 14 -0.72 -19.13 -24.65
CA TYR A 14 -2.16 -18.85 -24.53
C TYR A 14 -2.59 -18.15 -23.24
N ASN A 15 -1.68 -17.84 -22.32
CA ASN A 15 -2.08 -17.37 -21.00
C ASN A 15 -2.46 -15.88 -20.97
N LEU A 16 -1.75 -14.97 -21.66
CA LEU A 16 -2.04 -13.53 -21.58
C LEU A 16 -3.36 -13.10 -22.25
N ARG A 17 -3.68 -13.65 -23.44
CA ARG A 17 -4.90 -13.27 -24.17
C ARG A 17 -6.18 -13.74 -23.46
N PHE A 18 -6.12 -14.90 -22.80
CA PHE A 18 -7.23 -15.44 -22.03
C PHE A 18 -7.39 -14.73 -20.66
N LEU A 19 -6.27 -14.31 -20.05
CA LEU A 19 -6.29 -13.50 -18.82
C LEU A 19 -6.93 -12.12 -19.07
N CYS A 20 -6.54 -11.42 -20.14
CA CYS A 20 -7.05 -10.08 -20.46
C CYS A 20 -8.56 -10.09 -20.74
N ILE A 21 -9.08 -11.09 -21.45
CA ILE A 21 -10.51 -11.19 -21.75
C ILE A 21 -11.31 -11.41 -20.47
N ASN A 22 -10.85 -12.30 -19.57
CA ASN A 22 -11.51 -12.53 -18.29
C ASN A 22 -11.57 -11.27 -17.39
N TYR A 23 -10.51 -10.45 -17.39
CA TYR A 23 -10.46 -9.18 -16.65
C TYR A 23 -11.44 -8.13 -17.19
N LEU A 24 -11.72 -8.12 -18.49
CA LEU A 24 -12.61 -7.15 -19.13
C LEU A 24 -14.10 -7.54 -19.02
N THR A 25 -14.40 -8.85 -18.92
CA THR A 25 -15.79 -9.34 -18.85
C THR A 25 -16.33 -9.55 -17.44
N ASN A 26 -15.46 -9.55 -16.42
CA ASN A 26 -15.83 -9.54 -15.00
C ASN A 26 -15.16 -8.34 -14.32
N PRO A 27 -15.72 -7.13 -14.44
CA PRO A 27 -15.20 -5.99 -13.71
C PRO A 27 -15.34 -6.28 -12.23
N ILE A 28 -14.21 -6.42 -11.54
CA ILE A 28 -14.15 -6.46 -10.09
C ILE A 28 -14.91 -5.22 -9.61
N ASP A 29 -15.89 -5.38 -8.72
CA ASP A 29 -16.65 -4.27 -8.17
C ASP A 29 -15.74 -3.43 -7.25
N TYR A 30 -14.99 -2.50 -7.85
CA TYR A 30 -14.07 -1.60 -7.15
C TYR A 30 -14.78 -0.68 -6.14
N LYS A 31 -16.12 -0.59 -6.16
CA LYS A 31 -16.88 0.20 -5.18
C LYS A 31 -16.89 -0.43 -3.78
N ASN A 32 -16.58 -1.73 -3.64
CA ASN A 32 -16.57 -2.43 -2.36
C ASN A 32 -15.16 -2.61 -1.74
N ILE A 33 -14.08 -2.22 -2.43
CA ILE A 33 -12.70 -2.38 -1.92
C ILE A 33 -12.32 -1.23 -0.96
N ASN A 34 -12.97 -0.07 -1.10
CA ASN A 34 -12.57 1.15 -0.39
C ASN A 34 -13.12 1.30 1.04
N HIS A 35 -13.77 0.27 1.59
CA HIS A 35 -14.41 0.35 2.92
C HIS A 35 -13.91 -0.70 3.93
N MET A 36 -12.61 -1.02 3.92
CA MET A 36 -12.00 -1.83 4.98
C MET A 36 -10.63 -1.28 5.41
N ASN A 37 -10.61 -0.71 6.62
CA ASN A 37 -9.46 -0.50 7.51
C ASN A 37 -8.49 0.65 7.20
N ASN A 38 -8.99 1.89 7.17
CA ASN A 38 -8.13 3.05 7.44
C ASN A 38 -7.76 3.05 8.95
N ILE A 39 -6.60 2.50 9.30
CA ILE A 39 -6.10 2.48 10.68
C ILE A 39 -5.59 3.88 11.02
N SER A 40 -6.19 4.54 12.01
CA SER A 40 -5.78 5.89 12.40
C SER A 40 -4.31 5.96 12.87
N PHE A 41 -3.69 7.13 12.67
CA PHE A 41 -2.29 7.41 13.01
C PHE A 41 -1.91 6.99 14.45
N ASP A 42 -2.74 7.30 15.44
CA ASP A 42 -2.54 6.92 16.85
C ASP A 42 -2.55 5.39 17.05
N LYS A 43 -3.40 4.69 16.30
CA LYS A 43 -3.47 3.22 16.32
C LYS A 43 -2.27 2.58 15.66
N LYS A 44 -1.70 3.19 14.62
CA LYS A 44 -0.43 2.74 14.01
C LYS A 44 0.75 2.88 14.97
N ILE A 45 0.82 3.97 15.73
CA ILE A 45 1.83 4.15 16.79
C ILE A 45 1.67 3.05 17.84
N LYS A 46 0.45 2.85 18.34
CA LYS A 46 0.15 1.81 19.33
C LYS A 46 0.50 0.40 18.83
N GLY A 47 0.11 0.09 17.60
CA GLY A 47 0.38 -1.20 16.95
C GLY A 47 1.88 -1.46 16.82
N SER A 48 2.64 -0.48 16.33
CA SER A 48 4.11 -0.58 16.19
C SER A 48 4.78 -0.87 17.52
N ARG A 49 4.38 -0.17 18.59
CA ARG A 49 4.91 -0.41 19.94
C ARG A 49 4.63 -1.84 20.41
N ILE A 50 3.41 -2.33 20.21
CA ILE A 50 3.00 -3.68 20.63
C ILE A 50 3.79 -4.74 19.87
N ILE A 51 3.93 -4.61 18.56
CA ILE A 51 4.71 -5.53 17.70
C ILE A 51 6.18 -5.55 18.14
N SER A 52 6.74 -4.40 18.54
CA SER A 52 8.09 -4.31 19.09
C SER A 52 8.23 -4.82 20.54
N ASN A 53 7.15 -5.33 21.17
CA ASN A 53 7.13 -5.79 22.56
C ASN A 53 7.60 -4.74 23.58
N ILE A 54 7.25 -3.47 23.37
CA ILE A 54 7.60 -2.36 24.27
C ILE A 54 6.38 -1.95 25.09
N SER A 55 6.53 -1.76 26.41
CA SER A 55 5.44 -1.21 27.24
C SER A 55 5.30 0.31 27.06
N GLN A 56 4.12 0.88 27.31
CA GLN A 56 3.91 2.34 27.23
C GLN A 56 4.91 3.12 28.12
N LYS A 57 5.23 2.58 29.30
CA LYS A 57 6.22 3.17 30.22
C LYS A 57 7.62 3.17 29.58
N LYS A 58 8.07 2.03 29.07
CA LYS A 58 9.39 1.89 28.44
C LYS A 58 9.51 2.73 27.15
N MET A 59 8.42 2.87 26.40
CA MET A 59 8.39 3.73 25.21
C MET A 59 8.54 5.20 25.58
N ALA A 60 7.80 5.67 26.59
CA ALA A 60 7.91 7.03 27.09
C ALA A 60 9.32 7.35 27.60
N GLU A 61 9.94 6.42 28.33
CA GLU A 61 11.34 6.51 28.79
C GLU A 61 12.32 6.65 27.61
N LYS A 62 12.18 5.82 26.56
CA LYS A 62 13.02 5.89 25.35
C LYS A 62 12.84 7.19 24.57
N LEU A 63 11.63 7.76 24.59
CA LEU A 63 11.32 9.02 23.91
C LEU A 63 11.69 10.26 24.73
N GLY A 64 12.00 10.10 26.01
CA GLY A 64 12.27 11.22 26.92
C GLY A 64 11.02 12.07 27.22
N ILE A 65 9.83 11.45 27.26
CA ILE A 65 8.55 12.12 27.54
C ILE A 65 7.84 11.47 28.74
N SER A 66 6.84 12.15 29.29
CA SER A 66 6.03 11.57 30.36
C SER A 66 5.20 10.39 29.86
N ARG A 67 4.93 9.40 30.73
CA ARG A 67 4.06 8.27 30.39
C ARG A 67 2.66 8.73 29.96
N GLN A 68 2.10 9.74 30.63
CA GLN A 68 0.79 10.29 30.29
C GLN A 68 0.80 10.89 28.88
N THR A 69 1.84 11.65 28.54
CA THR A 69 2.02 12.21 27.20
C THR A 69 2.01 11.12 26.12
N TYR A 70 2.68 9.99 26.36
CA TYR A 70 2.67 8.87 25.42
C TYR A 70 1.31 8.18 25.33
N ILE A 71 0.58 8.03 26.44
CA ILE A 71 -0.79 7.51 26.47
C ILE A 71 -1.73 8.42 25.67
N ASP A 72 -1.62 9.73 25.84
CA ASP A 72 -2.41 10.71 25.08
C ASP A 72 -2.15 10.60 23.57
N ILE A 73 -0.91 10.30 23.17
CA ILE A 73 -0.55 10.05 21.76
C ILE A 73 -1.25 8.79 21.23
N GLU A 74 -1.16 7.65 21.92
CA GLU A 74 -1.80 6.39 21.48
C GLU A 74 -3.34 6.43 21.48
N ASN A 75 -3.92 7.40 22.19
CA ASN A 75 -5.35 7.64 22.25
C ASN A 75 -5.81 8.76 21.29
N GLY A 76 -4.90 9.39 20.55
CA GLY A 76 -5.23 10.48 19.63
C GLY A 76 -5.58 11.81 20.30
N VAL A 77 -5.39 11.93 21.63
CA VAL A 77 -5.61 13.16 22.40
C VAL A 77 -4.51 14.18 22.12
N ARG A 78 -3.29 13.70 21.88
CA ARG A 78 -2.12 14.54 21.63
C ARG A 78 -1.46 14.18 20.30
N ILE A 79 -1.29 15.19 19.45
CA ILE A 79 -0.52 15.06 18.21
C ILE A 79 0.98 15.16 18.56
N PRO A 80 1.80 14.13 18.26
CA PRO A 80 3.24 14.17 18.49
C PRO A 80 3.94 15.11 17.49
N LYS A 81 5.07 15.69 17.90
CA LYS A 81 5.94 16.46 17.00
C LYS A 81 6.66 15.53 16.01
N ALA A 82 7.08 16.07 14.87
CA ALA A 82 7.79 15.30 13.84
C ALA A 82 9.04 14.56 14.38
N ASP A 83 9.80 15.18 15.29
CA ASP A 83 10.97 14.55 15.92
C ASP A 83 10.59 13.29 16.72
N THR A 84 9.45 13.33 17.39
CA THR A 84 8.92 12.24 18.20
C THR A 84 8.48 11.10 17.29
N ILE A 85 7.86 11.41 16.14
CA ILE A 85 7.45 10.42 15.14
C ILE A 85 8.67 9.71 14.55
N TYR A 86 9.72 10.47 14.20
CA TYR A 86 10.98 9.89 13.72
C TYR A 86 11.63 8.99 14.78
N LYS A 87 11.66 9.41 16.06
CA LYS A 87 12.18 8.55 17.14
C LYS A 87 11.34 7.28 17.29
N ILE A 88 10.01 7.37 17.19
CA ILE A 88 9.12 6.21 17.21
C ILE A 88 9.50 5.26 16.07
N SER A 89 9.67 5.77 14.84
CA SER A 89 10.00 4.96 13.67
C SER A 89 11.32 4.19 13.85
N VAL A 90 12.35 4.86 14.39
CA VAL A 90 13.63 4.24 14.72
C VAL A 90 13.49 3.18 15.82
N ILE A 91 12.76 3.48 16.90
CA ILE A 91 12.58 2.55 18.03
C ILE A 91 11.80 1.29 17.61
N THR A 92 10.79 1.44 16.76
CA THR A 92 9.92 0.34 16.34
C THR A 92 10.39 -0.32 15.03
N ASN A 93 11.49 0.15 14.45
CA ASN A 93 11.99 -0.29 13.14
C ASN A 93 10.92 -0.22 12.04
N GLN A 94 10.12 0.84 12.05
CA GLN A 94 9.10 1.11 11.03
C GLN A 94 9.58 2.23 10.11
N SER A 95 9.16 2.20 8.85
CA SER A 95 9.34 3.33 7.95
C SER A 95 8.57 4.54 8.48
N ILE A 96 9.08 5.75 8.28
CA ILE A 96 8.32 6.94 8.64
C ILE A 96 7.01 7.04 7.85
N ASN A 97 7.01 6.55 6.61
CA ASN A 97 5.83 6.52 5.74
C ASN A 97 4.72 5.67 6.34
N TYR A 98 5.04 4.59 7.05
CA TYR A 98 4.05 3.72 7.67
C TYR A 98 3.09 4.51 8.57
N PHE A 99 3.55 5.53 9.28
CA PHE A 99 2.69 6.29 10.19
C PHE A 99 1.75 7.24 9.45
N PHE A 100 2.21 7.87 8.37
CA PHE A 100 1.47 8.92 7.67
C PHE A 100 0.57 8.40 6.56
N TYR A 101 1.00 7.32 5.91
CA TYR A 101 0.24 6.69 4.84
C TYR A 101 -0.46 5.49 5.42
N ASP A 102 -1.77 5.37 5.18
CA ASP A 102 -2.43 4.09 5.36
C ASP A 102 -1.71 3.10 4.47
N ASN A 103 -1.59 1.85 4.92
CA ASN A 103 -1.23 0.78 4.01
C ASN A 103 -2.41 0.54 3.04
N THR A 104 -2.99 1.60 2.45
CA THR A 104 -3.34 1.54 1.05
C THR A 104 -2.08 0.99 0.40
N GLU A 105 -2.18 -0.22 -0.12
CA GLU A 105 -1.46 -0.57 -1.34
C GLU A 105 -1.20 0.74 -2.07
N ILE A 106 0.10 1.09 -2.21
CA ILE A 106 0.56 2.29 -2.91
C ILE A 106 -0.50 2.55 -4.00
N GLY A 107 -1.19 3.70 -3.99
CA GLY A 107 -2.35 3.86 -4.87
C GLY A 107 -1.94 3.48 -6.29
N ASP A 108 -2.79 2.83 -7.09
CA ASP A 108 -2.37 2.25 -8.38
C ASP A 108 -1.53 3.24 -9.22
N ILE A 109 -1.84 4.53 -9.13
CA ILE A 109 -1.08 5.63 -9.74
C ILE A 109 0.35 5.76 -9.21
N ASP A 110 0.54 5.71 -7.89
CA ASP A 110 1.86 5.78 -7.25
C ASP A 110 2.69 4.52 -7.58
N GLN A 111 2.08 3.34 -7.70
CA GLN A 111 2.77 2.11 -8.14
C GLN A 111 3.26 2.26 -9.57
N ILE A 112 2.39 2.77 -10.44
CA ILE A 112 2.74 3.06 -11.84
C ILE A 112 3.87 4.08 -11.89
N SER A 113 3.85 5.15 -11.07
CA SER A 113 4.92 6.14 -11.03
C SER A 113 6.28 5.51 -10.70
N ILE A 114 6.33 4.69 -9.66
CA ILE A 114 7.56 3.99 -9.24
C ILE A 114 8.06 3.06 -10.35
N LEU A 115 7.17 2.29 -10.98
CA LEU A 115 7.55 1.38 -12.07
C LEU A 115 8.05 2.14 -13.30
N LEU A 116 7.43 3.27 -13.64
CA LEU A 116 7.85 4.10 -14.76
C LEU A 116 9.20 4.75 -14.51
N GLU A 117 9.48 5.19 -13.28
CA GLU A 117 10.75 5.82 -12.90
C GLU A 117 11.96 4.90 -13.11
N GLN A 118 11.79 3.59 -12.93
CA GLN A 118 12.83 2.57 -13.12
C GLN A 118 13.18 2.29 -14.59
N LEU A 119 12.37 2.80 -15.54
CA LEU A 119 12.58 2.55 -16.96
C LEU A 119 13.50 3.59 -17.63
N PRO A 120 14.22 3.23 -18.70
CA PRO A 120 14.87 4.21 -19.56
C PRO A 120 13.86 5.17 -20.19
N GLU A 121 14.25 6.43 -20.38
CA GLU A 121 13.37 7.51 -20.83
C GLU A 121 12.70 7.23 -22.18
N SER A 122 13.38 6.49 -23.07
CA SER A 122 12.82 6.04 -24.36
C SER A 122 11.61 5.11 -24.19
N LYS A 123 11.58 4.26 -23.16
CA LYS A 123 10.46 3.36 -22.86
C LYS A 123 9.33 4.09 -22.15
N LYS A 124 9.63 5.05 -21.26
CA LYS A 124 8.60 5.86 -20.57
C LYS A 124 7.71 6.60 -21.58
N LYS A 125 8.33 7.22 -22.60
CA LYS A 125 7.60 7.91 -23.69
C LYS A 125 6.62 6.99 -24.42
N TRP A 126 7.03 5.75 -24.69
CA TRP A 126 6.16 4.76 -25.33
C TRP A 126 4.98 4.37 -24.43
N PHE A 127 5.22 4.07 -23.15
CA PHE A 127 4.16 3.74 -22.19
C PHE A 127 3.16 4.89 -22.02
N PHE A 128 3.65 6.12 -21.95
CA PHE A 128 2.79 7.31 -21.86
C PHE A 128 1.87 7.44 -23.08
N ALA A 129 2.40 7.21 -24.29
CA ALA A 129 1.60 7.24 -25.51
C ALA A 129 0.50 6.16 -25.53
N VAL A 130 0.80 4.95 -25.02
CA VAL A 130 -0.18 3.86 -24.90
C VAL A 130 -1.26 4.21 -23.87
N LEU A 131 -0.87 4.65 -22.67
CA LEU A 131 -1.81 5.06 -21.62
C LEU A 131 -2.75 6.16 -22.10
N LYS A 132 -2.20 7.17 -22.78
CA LYS A 132 -3.00 8.25 -23.37
C LYS A 132 -4.04 7.72 -24.36
N LYS A 133 -3.67 6.77 -25.21
CA LYS A 133 -4.59 6.15 -26.18
C LYS A 133 -5.67 5.32 -25.51
N ILE A 134 -5.35 4.62 -24.42
CA ILE A 134 -6.33 3.84 -23.64
C ILE A 134 -7.38 4.78 -23.04
N ILE A 135 -6.94 5.88 -22.42
CA ILE A 135 -7.85 6.89 -21.81
C ILE A 135 -8.75 7.52 -22.88
N GLU A 136 -8.18 7.95 -24.00
CA GLU A 136 -8.94 8.49 -25.14
C GLU A 136 -9.98 7.49 -25.69
N CYS A 137 -9.73 6.18 -25.58
CA CYS A 137 -10.68 5.15 -26.00
C CYS A 137 -11.79 4.89 -24.97
N GLU A 138 -11.56 5.17 -23.69
CA GLU A 138 -12.56 5.00 -22.62
C GLU A 138 -13.62 6.11 -22.65
N ASP A 139 -13.23 7.35 -22.96
CA ASP A 139 -14.15 8.49 -23.13
C ASP A 139 -15.10 8.37 -24.35
N LEU A 140 -14.89 7.35 -25.20
CA LEU A 140 -15.68 7.09 -26.42
C LEU A 140 -16.71 5.97 -26.25
N LEU A 141 -16.76 5.32 -25.08
CA LEU A 141 -17.70 4.24 -24.72
C LEU A 141 -18.78 4.75 -23.74
#